data_AF-A0A317QF08-F1
#
_entry.id   AF-A0A317QF08-F1
#
_cell.length_a   1.000
_cell.length_b   1.000
_cell.length_c   1.000
_cell.angle_alpha   90.00
_cell.angle_beta   90.00
_cell.angle_gamma   90.00
#
_symmetry.space_group_name_H-M   'P 1'
#
loop_
_entity.id
_entity.type
_entity.pdbx_description
1 polymer ?
#
loop_
_entity_poly.entity_id
_entity_poly.type
_entity_poly.pdbx_seq_one_letter_code
_entity_poly.pdbx_strand_id
1 'polypeptide(L)'
;MLLRCCDSAVDAALASGHLSREDLTACLERMGPVPGSRRAARVTTFADGRSESVGESRSRVLLHRLGIPAPDLQVRLLRPNRSVIGRCDFGWREHRTVGEFDGRVEYRADEGRDPGDVVFREELREDEIRDAGWEVARWTWADLDTPSVVDRRIRRAPSRAGRPR
;
A
#
# COMPACT_ATOMS: atom_id res chain seq x y z
N MET A 1 -3.80 -6.29 19.39
CA MET A 1 -4.78 -7.00 18.54
C MET A 1 -6.02 -6.17 18.15
N LEU A 2 -6.13 -4.87 18.47
CA LEU A 2 -7.36 -4.08 18.20
C LEU A 2 -7.22 -2.96 17.14
N LEU A 3 -6.11 -2.81 16.43
CA LEU A 3 -5.96 -1.82 15.33
C LEU A 3 -6.67 -2.23 14.02
N ARG A 4 -7.62 -3.19 14.08
CA ARG A 4 -7.97 -4.01 12.92
C ARG A 4 -9.03 -3.44 11.97
N CYS A 5 -9.92 -2.56 12.43
CA CYS A 5 -11.05 -2.02 11.65
C CYS A 5 -11.17 -0.48 11.65
N CYS A 6 -10.48 0.20 12.57
CA CYS A 6 -10.62 1.66 12.69
C CYS A 6 -9.86 2.41 11.61
N ASP A 7 -8.69 1.90 11.18
CA ASP A 7 -7.86 2.55 10.16
C ASP A 7 -8.60 2.63 8.82
N SER A 8 -9.24 1.55 8.37
CA SER A 8 -9.99 1.52 7.11
C SER A 8 -11.26 2.39 7.12
N ALA A 9 -11.93 2.51 8.27
CA ALA A 9 -13.12 3.36 8.39
C ALA A 9 -12.75 4.84 8.32
N VAL A 10 -11.63 5.23 8.91
CA VAL A 10 -11.12 6.60 8.84
C VAL A 10 -10.55 6.89 7.44
N ASP A 11 -9.86 5.93 6.81
CA ASP A 11 -9.40 6.04 5.42
C ASP A 11 -10.60 6.29 4.48
N ALA A 12 -11.69 5.52 4.61
CA ALA A 12 -12.90 5.72 3.81
C ALA A 12 -13.57 7.09 4.05
N ALA A 13 -13.59 7.56 5.31
CA ALA A 13 -14.11 8.88 5.63
C ALA A 13 -13.29 10.00 4.97
N LEU A 14 -11.95 9.90 5.01
CA LEU A 14 -11.03 10.82 4.33
C LEU A 14 -11.20 10.76 2.80
N ALA A 15 -11.33 9.56 2.23
CA ALA A 15 -11.52 9.35 0.78
C ALA A 15 -12.80 10.02 0.27
N SER A 16 -13.85 10.06 1.10
CA SER A 16 -15.13 10.69 0.74
C SER A 16 -15.09 12.22 0.68
N GLY A 17 -14.02 12.85 1.20
CA GLY A 17 -13.86 14.31 1.23
C GLY A 17 -14.73 15.04 2.27
N HIS A 18 -15.59 14.35 3.00
CA HIS A 18 -16.45 14.95 4.04
C HIS A 18 -15.72 15.25 5.35
N LEU A 19 -14.54 14.65 5.56
CA LEU A 19 -13.73 14.77 6.76
C LEU A 19 -12.26 14.91 6.33
N SER A 20 -11.57 15.91 6.89
CA SER A 20 -10.12 16.05 6.75
C SER A 20 -9.38 15.48 7.96
N ARG A 21 -8.07 15.30 7.81
CA ARG A 21 -7.19 14.91 8.92
C ARG A 21 -7.16 15.98 10.00
N GLU A 22 -7.23 17.25 9.59
CA GLU A 22 -7.32 18.41 10.45
C GLU A 22 -8.59 18.35 11.31
N ASP A 23 -9.75 18.00 10.72
CA ASP A 23 -11.01 17.86 11.46
C ASP A 23 -10.94 16.77 12.52
N LEU A 24 -10.32 15.63 12.19
CA LEU A 24 -10.12 14.52 13.13
C LEU A 24 -9.18 14.92 14.27
N THR A 25 -8.11 15.66 13.96
CA THR A 25 -7.14 16.15 14.94
C THR A 25 -7.79 17.15 15.88
N ALA A 26 -8.52 18.13 15.35
CA ALA A 26 -9.27 19.11 16.13
C ALA A 26 -10.33 18.45 17.03
N CYS A 27 -11.02 17.41 16.55
CA CYS A 27 -11.94 16.64 17.37
C CYS A 27 -11.24 15.96 18.55
N LEU A 28 -10.07 15.36 18.32
CA LEU A 28 -9.30 14.70 19.38
C LEU A 28 -8.77 15.69 20.42
N GLU A 29 -8.32 16.86 19.99
CA GLU A 29 -7.87 17.92 20.89
C GLU A 29 -9.01 18.41 21.79
N ARG A 30 -10.20 18.64 21.24
CA ARG A 30 -11.38 19.06 22.03
C ARG A 30 -11.86 18.00 23.02
N MET A 31 -11.81 16.72 22.65
CA MET A 31 -12.25 15.63 23.55
C MET A 31 -11.31 15.44 24.75
N GLY A 32 -10.02 15.75 24.59
CA GLY A 32 -9.02 15.52 25.62
C GLY A 32 -8.78 14.03 25.93
N PRO A 33 -8.13 13.71 27.07
CA PRO A 33 -7.76 12.35 27.42
C PRO A 33 -8.97 11.51 27.87
N VAL A 34 -9.62 10.84 26.92
CA VAL A 34 -10.68 9.85 27.18
C VAL A 34 -10.21 8.42 26.87
N PRO A 35 -10.84 7.37 27.43
CA PRO A 35 -10.57 6.00 27.01
C PRO A 35 -10.65 5.87 25.49
N GLY A 36 -9.58 5.38 24.86
CA GLY A 36 -9.49 5.25 23.41
C GLY A 36 -8.90 6.45 22.65
N SER A 37 -8.69 7.62 23.27
CA SER A 37 -8.13 8.81 22.62
C SER A 37 -6.74 8.58 22.03
N ARG A 38 -5.86 7.87 22.75
CA ARG A 38 -4.51 7.49 22.26
C ARG A 38 -4.58 6.58 21.03
N ARG A 39 -5.59 5.72 20.95
CA ARG A 39 -5.82 4.85 19.80
C ARG A 39 -6.35 5.66 18.64
N ALA A 40 -7.34 6.51 18.87
CA ALA A 40 -7.87 7.40 17.84
C ALA A 40 -6.79 8.35 17.29
N ALA A 41 -5.93 8.91 18.14
CA ALA A 41 -4.79 9.71 17.72
C ALA A 41 -3.84 8.93 16.79
N ARG A 42 -3.50 7.67 17.12
CA ARG A 42 -2.70 6.81 16.23
C ARG A 42 -3.41 6.54 14.90
N VAL A 43 -4.69 6.21 14.93
CA VAL A 43 -5.50 5.98 13.71
C VAL A 43 -5.48 7.24 12.84
N THR A 44 -5.76 8.42 13.42
CA THR A 44 -5.71 9.71 12.73
C THR A 44 -4.33 9.99 12.16
N THR A 45 -3.25 9.69 12.89
CA THR A 45 -1.87 9.83 12.37
C THR A 45 -1.62 8.95 11.16
N PHE A 46 -2.12 7.71 11.13
CA PHE A 46 -1.87 6.77 10.04
C PHE A 46 -2.91 6.81 8.92
N ALA A 47 -4.07 7.45 9.09
CA ALA A 47 -5.14 7.40 8.10
C ALA A 47 -4.80 8.12 6.78
N ASP A 48 -5.02 7.52 5.63
CA ASP A 48 -4.81 8.11 4.31
C ASP A 48 -5.92 7.64 3.38
N GLY A 49 -6.69 8.60 2.86
CA GLY A 49 -7.83 8.32 1.99
C GLY A 49 -7.47 7.69 0.64
N ARG A 50 -6.18 7.58 0.30
CA ARG A 50 -5.72 6.85 -0.89
C ARG A 50 -5.58 5.34 -0.67
N SER A 51 -5.72 4.87 0.58
CA SER A 51 -5.75 3.44 0.89
C SER A 51 -7.07 2.84 0.42
N GLU A 52 -7.04 1.92 -0.53
CA GLU A 52 -8.25 1.36 -1.17
C GLU A 52 -8.74 0.10 -0.44
N SER A 53 -7.96 -0.46 0.50
CA SER A 53 -8.32 -1.65 1.27
C SER A 53 -7.80 -1.66 2.71
N VAL A 54 -8.43 -2.48 3.56
CA VAL A 54 -7.97 -2.75 4.95
C VAL A 54 -6.55 -3.31 4.96
N GLY A 55 -6.22 -4.14 3.96
CA GLY A 55 -4.90 -4.73 3.81
C GLY A 55 -3.84 -3.69 3.50
N GLU A 56 -4.14 -2.70 2.67
CA GLU A 56 -3.26 -1.57 2.43
C GLU A 56 -3.02 -0.75 3.70
N SER A 57 -4.07 -0.38 4.44
CA SER A 57 -3.94 0.38 5.68
C SER A 57 -3.05 -0.34 6.70
N ARG A 58 -3.24 -1.67 6.84
CA ARG A 58 -2.40 -2.51 7.71
C ARG A 58 -0.96 -2.61 7.21
N SER A 59 -0.77 -2.68 5.90
CA SER A 59 0.56 -2.68 5.30
C SER A 59 1.28 -1.37 5.66
N ARG A 60 0.64 -0.20 5.56
CA ARG A 60 1.24 1.09 5.94
C ARG A 60 1.68 1.11 7.41
N VAL A 61 0.85 0.60 8.32
CA VAL A 61 1.21 0.49 9.74
C VAL A 61 2.40 -0.46 9.95
N LEU A 62 2.43 -1.59 9.23
CA LEU A 62 3.53 -2.55 9.31
C LEU A 62 4.85 -1.93 8.79
N LEU A 63 4.82 -1.29 7.63
CA LEU A 63 5.98 -0.63 7.01
C LEU A 63 6.58 0.41 7.95
N HIS A 64 5.73 1.24 8.56
CA HIS A 64 6.17 2.21 9.56
C HIS A 64 6.86 1.55 10.77
N ARG A 65 6.29 0.45 11.29
CA ARG A 65 6.88 -0.29 12.42
C ARG A 65 8.22 -0.93 12.08
N LEU A 66 8.42 -1.32 10.83
CA LEU A 66 9.67 -1.88 10.31
C LEU A 66 10.72 -0.79 10.02
N GLY A 67 10.41 0.49 10.23
CA GLY A 67 11.30 1.60 9.89
C GLY A 67 11.55 1.71 8.39
N ILE A 68 10.63 1.24 7.56
CA ILE A 68 10.67 1.44 6.11
C ILE A 68 10.15 2.86 5.83
N PRO A 69 10.78 3.63 4.92
CA PRO A 69 10.30 4.95 4.55
C PRO A 69 8.83 4.92 4.14
N ALA A 70 8.09 5.99 4.43
CA ALA A 70 6.68 6.07 4.06
C ALA A 70 6.55 5.99 2.52
N PRO A 71 5.73 5.08 1.98
CA PRO A 71 5.54 4.97 0.54
C PRO A 71 4.61 6.06 0.01
N ASP A 72 4.80 6.42 -1.25
CA ASP A 72 3.75 7.02 -2.07
C ASP A 72 2.64 5.98 -2.29
N LEU A 73 1.37 6.38 -2.16
CA LEU A 73 0.24 5.47 -2.38
C LEU A 73 -0.31 5.59 -3.81
N GLN A 74 -0.81 4.47 -4.33
CA GLN A 74 -1.52 4.40 -5.62
C GLN A 74 -0.67 4.96 -6.78
N VAL A 75 0.58 4.52 -6.86
CA VAL A 75 1.63 5.05 -7.73
C VAL A 75 1.44 4.56 -9.15
N ARG A 76 1.26 5.50 -10.09
CA ARG A 76 1.24 5.21 -11.52
C ARG A 76 2.66 5.10 -12.08
N LEU A 77 2.91 4.00 -12.78
CA LEU A 77 4.13 3.75 -13.52
C LEU A 77 3.91 4.05 -15.00
N LEU A 78 4.84 4.79 -15.59
CA LEU A 78 4.72 5.32 -16.95
C LEU A 78 5.83 4.79 -17.85
N ARG A 79 5.47 4.50 -19.10
CA ARG A 79 6.41 4.25 -20.20
C ARG A 79 7.14 5.54 -20.60
N PRO A 80 8.23 5.47 -21.38
CA PRO A 80 8.91 6.65 -21.92
C PRO A 80 7.98 7.59 -22.73
N ASN A 81 6.99 7.02 -23.43
CA ASN A 81 5.97 7.78 -24.17
C ASN A 81 4.82 8.32 -23.30
N ARG A 82 4.95 8.28 -21.97
CA ARG A 82 3.95 8.71 -20.96
C ARG A 82 2.66 7.90 -20.88
N SER A 83 2.53 6.81 -21.64
CA SER A 83 1.43 5.86 -21.42
C SER A 83 1.62 5.08 -20.11
N VAL A 84 0.52 4.59 -19.53
CA VAL A 84 0.52 3.90 -18.23
C VAL A 84 0.90 2.43 -18.40
N ILE A 85 1.90 1.98 -17.64
CA ILE A 85 2.22 0.55 -17.47
C ILE A 85 1.21 -0.06 -16.49
N GLY A 86 1.05 0.57 -15.33
CA GLY A 86 0.14 0.12 -14.28
C GLY A 86 0.07 1.10 -13.11
N ARG A 87 -0.71 0.73 -12.10
CA ARG A 87 -0.79 1.39 -10.80
C ARG A 87 -0.49 0.37 -9.72
N CYS A 88 0.41 0.72 -8.80
CA CYS A 88 0.75 -0.12 -7.65
C CYS A 88 0.35 0.56 -6.35
N ASP A 89 0.04 -0.22 -5.32
CA ASP A 89 -0.47 0.30 -4.05
C ASP A 89 0.55 1.18 -3.33
N PHE A 90 1.83 0.81 -3.41
CA PHE A 90 2.94 1.46 -2.72
C PHE A 90 4.09 1.77 -3.68
N GLY A 91 4.77 2.89 -3.48
CA GLY A 91 5.99 3.22 -4.24
C GLY A 91 7.04 3.93 -3.42
N TRP A 92 8.29 3.53 -3.68
CA TRP A 92 9.51 4.15 -3.18
C TRP A 92 10.36 4.56 -4.37
N ARG A 93 10.11 5.76 -4.88
CA ARG A 93 10.70 6.23 -6.15
C ARG A 93 12.22 6.28 -6.12
N GLU A 94 12.80 6.72 -5.00
CA GLU A 94 14.25 6.79 -4.78
C GLU A 94 14.91 5.41 -4.83
N HIS A 95 14.18 4.37 -4.45
CA HIS A 95 14.65 2.98 -4.43
C HIS A 95 14.21 2.18 -5.67
N ARG A 96 13.54 2.82 -6.65
CA ARG A 96 12.95 2.14 -7.82
C ARG A 96 12.16 0.88 -7.43
N THR A 97 11.42 0.96 -6.33
CA THR A 97 10.66 -0.18 -5.80
C THR A 97 9.18 0.17 -5.72
N VAL A 98 8.32 -0.75 -6.12
CA VAL A 98 6.87 -0.69 -5.90
C VAL A 98 6.41 -1.89 -5.09
N GLY A 99 5.36 -1.68 -4.31
CA GLY A 99 4.73 -2.70 -3.49
C GLY A 99 3.28 -2.92 -3.90
N GLU A 100 2.83 -4.17 -3.86
CA GLU A 100 1.42 -4.53 -4.05
C GLU A 100 0.96 -5.46 -2.91
N PHE A 101 -0.18 -5.13 -2.32
CA PHE A 101 -0.84 -5.99 -1.35
C PHE A 101 -1.87 -6.87 -2.05
N ASP A 102 -1.62 -8.17 -2.09
CA ASP A 102 -2.57 -9.13 -2.63
C ASP A 102 -3.53 -9.60 -1.53
N GLY A 103 -4.71 -8.99 -1.53
CA GLY A 103 -5.80 -9.36 -0.64
C GLY A 103 -6.58 -10.61 -1.07
N ARG A 104 -6.31 -11.17 -2.25
CA ARG A 104 -7.07 -12.27 -2.86
C ARG A 104 -6.38 -13.61 -2.59
N VAL A 105 -6.46 -14.10 -1.35
CA VAL A 105 -5.96 -15.43 -0.98
C VAL A 105 -6.84 -16.57 -1.54
N GLU A 106 -8.07 -16.27 -1.99
CA GLU A 106 -8.94 -17.24 -2.66
C GLU A 106 -9.30 -16.74 -4.05
N TYR A 107 -8.90 -17.53 -5.05
CA TYR A 107 -9.29 -17.41 -6.44
C TYR A 107 -10.79 -17.11 -6.57
N ARG A 108 -11.14 -15.85 -6.86
CA ARG A 108 -12.36 -15.60 -7.61
C ARG A 108 -12.00 -15.80 -9.06
N ALA A 109 -12.39 -16.95 -9.60
CA ALA A 109 -12.74 -17.03 -11.00
C ALA A 109 -13.71 -15.87 -11.26
N ASP A 110 -13.21 -14.80 -11.88
CA ASP A 110 -14.06 -13.69 -12.29
C ASP A 110 -15.09 -14.27 -13.27
N GLU A 111 -16.37 -14.08 -12.96
CA GLU A 111 -17.51 -14.54 -13.73
C GLU A 111 -17.41 -13.97 -15.16
N GLY A 112 -16.88 -14.78 -16.10
CA GLY A 112 -16.88 -14.50 -17.53
C GLY A 112 -15.55 -14.16 -18.20
N ARG A 113 -14.40 -14.25 -17.52
CA ARG A 113 -13.07 -14.21 -18.18
C ARG A 113 -12.28 -15.49 -17.90
N ASP A 114 -11.54 -15.97 -18.90
CA ASP A 114 -10.64 -17.11 -18.69
C ASP A 114 -9.62 -16.75 -17.60
N PRO A 115 -9.56 -17.50 -16.47
CA PRO A 115 -8.57 -17.27 -15.42
C PRO A 115 -7.13 -17.23 -15.96
N GLY A 116 -6.83 -17.97 -17.03
CA GLY A 116 -5.53 -17.95 -17.70
C GLY A 116 -5.18 -16.58 -18.28
N ASP A 117 -6.14 -15.88 -18.89
CA ASP A 117 -5.93 -14.56 -19.50
C ASP A 117 -5.73 -13.45 -18.47
N VAL A 118 -6.26 -13.61 -17.25
CA VAL A 118 -6.05 -12.65 -16.16
C VAL A 118 -4.62 -12.78 -15.63
N VAL A 119 -4.23 -14.02 -15.29
CA VAL A 119 -2.88 -14.32 -14.77
C VAL A 119 -1.81 -13.91 -15.80
N PHE A 120 -2.00 -14.27 -17.07
CA PHE A 120 -1.06 -13.93 -18.12
C PHE A 120 -0.88 -12.41 -18.29
N ARG A 121 -1.97 -11.63 -18.21
CA ARG A 121 -1.88 -10.16 -18.29
C ARG A 121 -1.23 -9.54 -17.06
N GLU A 122 -1.40 -10.14 -15.88
CA GLU A 122 -0.72 -9.70 -14.67
C GLU A 122 0.78 -9.99 -14.71
N GLU A 123 1.17 -11.15 -15.24
CA GLU A 123 2.56 -11.53 -15.47
C GLU A 123 3.24 -10.59 -16.48
N LEU A 124 2.63 -10.37 -17.64
CA LEU A 124 3.14 -9.42 -18.64
C LEU A 124 3.30 -8.00 -18.09
N ARG A 125 2.35 -7.55 -17.25
CA ARG A 125 2.44 -6.23 -16.62
C ARG A 125 3.61 -6.16 -15.65
N GLU A 126 3.81 -7.21 -14.86
CA GLU A 126 4.91 -7.26 -13.89
C GLU A 126 6.27 -7.26 -14.59
N ASP A 127 6.39 -8.01 -15.68
CA ASP A 127 7.60 -8.02 -16.52
C ASP A 127 7.86 -6.64 -17.13
N GLU A 128 6.83 -5.95 -17.63
CA GLU A 128 6.99 -4.60 -18.14
C GLU A 128 7.43 -3.59 -17.06
N ILE A 129 6.93 -3.74 -15.83
CA ILE A 129 7.37 -2.93 -14.68
C ILE A 129 8.87 -3.18 -14.40
N ARG A 130 9.31 -4.44 -14.45
CA ARG A 130 10.72 -4.82 -14.28
C ARG A 130 11.61 -4.29 -15.40
N ASP A 131 11.15 -4.37 -16.65
CA ASP A 131 11.86 -3.83 -17.81
C ASP A 131 12.00 -2.31 -17.74
N ALA A 132 11.03 -1.62 -17.12
CA ALA A 132 11.12 -0.21 -16.79
C ALA A 132 12.08 0.11 -15.62
N GLY A 133 12.78 -0.90 -15.10
CA GLY A 133 13.80 -0.80 -14.06
C GLY A 133 13.25 -0.69 -12.64
N TRP A 134 12.00 -1.12 -12.42
CA TRP A 134 11.40 -1.18 -11.10
C TRP A 134 11.45 -2.58 -10.51
N GLU A 135 11.68 -2.66 -9.21
CA GLU A 135 11.52 -3.87 -8.42
C GLU A 135 10.09 -3.96 -7.88
N VAL A 136 9.51 -5.16 -7.88
CA VAL A 136 8.14 -5.41 -7.43
C VAL A 136 8.16 -6.28 -6.18
N ALA A 137 7.66 -5.74 -5.06
CA ALA A 137 7.49 -6.46 -3.81
C ALA A 137 6.00 -6.76 -3.58
N ARG A 138 5.61 -8.03 -3.64
CA ARG A 138 4.24 -8.45 -3.33
C ARG A 138 4.14 -9.07 -1.96
N TRP A 139 3.01 -8.88 -1.27
CA TRP A 139 2.73 -9.59 -0.02
C TRP A 139 1.23 -9.77 0.21
N THR A 140 0.90 -10.81 0.96
CA THR A 140 -0.47 -11.27 1.22
C THR A 140 -0.85 -11.05 2.69
N TRP A 141 -2.08 -11.42 3.05
CA TRP A 141 -2.52 -11.46 4.44
C TRP A 141 -1.58 -12.29 5.34
N ALA A 142 -1.11 -13.45 4.88
CA ALA A 142 -0.24 -14.33 5.66
C ALA A 142 1.15 -13.69 5.91
N ASP A 143 1.63 -12.92 4.94
CA ASP A 143 2.91 -12.21 5.07
C ASP A 143 2.81 -11.05 6.08
N LEU A 144 1.64 -10.43 6.26
CA LEU A 144 1.44 -9.39 7.28
C LEU A 144 1.58 -9.93 8.71
N ASP A 145 1.29 -11.22 8.91
CA ASP A 145 1.51 -11.91 10.20
C ASP A 145 2.99 -12.34 10.37
N THR A 146 3.80 -12.25 9.32
CA THR A 146 5.25 -12.52 9.34
C THR A 146 6.06 -11.30 8.85
N PRO A 147 6.19 -10.23 9.67
CA PRO A 147 6.81 -8.94 9.29
C PRO A 147 8.16 -9.03 8.57
N SER A 148 9.00 -10.00 8.93
CA SER A 148 10.33 -10.19 8.34
C SER A 148 10.29 -10.58 6.86
N VAL A 149 9.19 -11.19 6.39
CA VAL A 149 9.00 -11.52 4.97
C VAL A 149 8.77 -10.25 4.16
N VAL A 150 7.89 -9.36 4.63
CA VAL A 150 7.61 -8.07 3.98
C VAL A 150 8.86 -7.20 3.96
N ASP A 151 9.56 -7.10 5.10
CA ASP A 151 10.82 -6.37 5.21
C ASP A 151 11.87 -6.84 4.20
N ARG A 152 12.09 -8.17 4.15
CA ARG A 152 13.04 -8.76 3.21
C ARG A 152 12.64 -8.53 1.76
N ARG A 153 11.35 -8.64 1.40
CA ARG A 153 10.89 -8.42 0.02
C ARG A 153 11.13 -6.98 -0.44
N ILE A 154 10.88 -6.01 0.43
CA ILE A 154 11.08 -4.59 0.11
C ILE A 154 12.57 -4.23 0.06
N ARG A 155 13.36 -4.71 1.03
CA ARG A 155 14.80 -4.41 1.10
C ARG A 155 15.66 -5.22 0.13
N ARG A 156 15.14 -6.31 -0.46
CA ARG A 156 15.84 -7.10 -1.48
C ARG A 156 15.92 -6.41 -2.83
N ALA A 157 15.19 -5.32 -3.06
CA ALA A 157 15.35 -4.50 -4.25
C ALA A 157 16.82 -4.09 -4.35
N PRO A 158 17.61 -4.64 -5.30
CA PRO A 158 18.99 -4.23 -5.44
C PRO A 158 19.01 -2.73 -5.66
N SER A 159 19.90 -2.03 -4.96
CA SER A 159 20.27 -0.66 -5.24
C SER A 159 20.84 -0.57 -6.67
N ARG A 160 19.99 -0.60 -7.69
CA ARG A 160 20.34 -0.34 -9.10
C ARG A 160 20.37 1.17 -9.40
N ALA A 161 20.45 1.99 -8.35
CA ALA A 161 20.86 3.38 -8.45
C ALA A 161 22.38 3.42 -8.73
N GLY A 162 22.76 3.20 -10.00
CA GLY A 162 24.15 3.38 -10.43
C GLY A 162 24.60 2.49 -11.58
N ARG A 163 23.96 2.59 -12.75
CA ARG A 163 24.67 2.40 -14.03
C ARG A 163 24.16 3.41 -15.05
N PRO A 164 24.89 4.51 -15.29
CA PRO A 164 24.72 5.25 -16.54
C PRO A 164 25.07 4.31 -17.70
N ARG A 165 24.28 4.37 -18.78
CA ARG A 165 24.69 3.87 -20.09
C ARG A 165 25.73 4.81 -20.68
#